data_AF-A0A9R1HI92-F1
#
_entry.id   AF-A0A9R1HI92-F1
#
_cell.length_a   1.000
_cell.length_b   1.000
_cell.length_c   1.000
_cell.angle_alpha   90.00
_cell.angle_beta   90.00
_cell.angle_gamma   90.00
#
_symmetry.space_group_name_H-M   'P 1'
#
loop_
_entity.id
_entity.type
_entity.pdbx_description
1 polymer ?
#
loop_
_entity_poly.entity_id
_entity_poly.type
_entity_poly.pdbx_seq_one_letter_code
_entity_poly.pdbx_strand_id
1 'polypeptide(L)'
;MSSKRVCLCVAVSSLLLLPLAGLVSAAAGRYDSIFSFGGSSSDTGNNLIVFPPSDRVNYVLRPPYGSTFFGRPTGRCSDGSLVIDFIAQHLGLPFVPPSLAHNESFRQGANFAVSGSTALDAVFFHRLLPRTRRPLNTSLGVQVQLRWFESLKPSLCGATQ
;
A
#
# COMPACT_ATOMS: atom_id res chain seq x y z
N MET A 1 -48.44 30.06 55.71
CA MET A 1 -48.26 29.85 54.25
C MET A 1 -46.77 29.86 53.96
N SER A 2 -46.13 28.68 54.05
CA SER A 2 -45.61 27.90 52.90
C SER A 2 -44.64 28.67 51.98
N SER A 3 -43.35 28.37 52.10
CA SER A 3 -42.61 27.76 50.97
C SER A 3 -41.28 27.21 51.49
N LYS A 4 -41.17 25.87 51.55
CA LYS A 4 -39.88 25.18 51.59
C LYS A 4 -39.34 25.18 50.16
N ARG A 5 -38.07 25.51 49.96
CA ARG A 5 -37.35 25.17 48.72
C ARG A 5 -36.10 24.38 49.06
N VAL A 6 -36.22 23.09 48.77
CA VAL A 6 -35.17 22.09 48.70
C VAL A 6 -34.14 22.57 47.68
N CYS A 7 -32.88 22.68 48.07
CA CYS A 7 -31.77 22.76 47.11
C CYS A 7 -31.12 21.38 47.07
N LEU A 8 -31.32 20.74 45.92
CA LEU A 8 -30.92 19.40 45.55
C LEU A 8 -29.40 19.24 45.61
N CYS A 9 -28.92 18.22 46.32
CA CYS A 9 -27.52 17.80 46.32
C CYS A 9 -27.07 17.46 44.89
N VAL A 10 -26.30 18.32 44.22
CA VAL A 10 -25.59 17.96 42.99
C VAL A 10 -24.29 17.26 43.40
N ALA A 11 -24.40 16.01 43.83
CA ALA A 11 -23.28 15.09 43.94
C ALA A 11 -23.32 14.13 42.74
N VAL A 12 -23.22 14.66 41.53
CA VAL A 12 -23.09 13.87 40.29
C VAL A 12 -22.01 14.49 39.40
N SER A 13 -20.81 14.71 39.95
CA SER A 13 -19.68 15.26 39.19
C SER A 13 -18.44 14.38 39.19
N SER A 14 -18.58 13.08 39.46
CA SER A 14 -17.41 12.19 39.58
C SER A 14 -17.50 10.89 38.80
N LEU A 15 -18.49 10.73 37.91
CA LEU A 15 -18.72 9.45 37.22
C LEU A 15 -18.90 9.61 35.71
N LEU A 16 -18.01 10.33 35.03
CA LEU A 16 -18.00 10.33 33.55
C LEU A 16 -16.67 10.77 32.93
N LEU A 17 -15.54 10.37 33.51
CA LEU A 17 -14.23 10.54 32.89
C LEU A 17 -13.47 9.20 32.85
N LEU A 18 -13.62 8.54 31.70
CA LEU A 18 -12.74 7.60 30.99
C LEU A 18 -13.31 6.19 30.77
N PRO A 19 -13.12 5.57 29.58
CA PRO A 19 -12.39 6.06 28.40
C PRO A 19 -13.24 6.05 27.12
N LEU A 20 -13.40 7.22 26.48
CA LEU A 20 -13.75 7.27 25.04
C LEU A 20 -12.61 6.74 24.14
N ALA A 21 -11.53 6.20 24.72
CA ALA A 21 -10.51 5.45 24.00
C ALA A 21 -10.94 4.00 23.68
N GLY A 22 -11.97 3.47 24.36
CA GLY A 22 -12.40 2.08 24.18
C GLY A 22 -13.38 1.82 23.04
N LEU A 23 -14.02 2.86 22.49
CA LEU A 23 -15.11 2.72 21.50
C LEU A 23 -14.68 2.94 20.04
N VAL A 24 -13.43 3.35 19.79
CA VAL A 24 -12.88 3.41 18.42
C VAL A 24 -12.35 2.05 17.96
N SER A 25 -12.38 1.02 18.83
CA SER A 25 -12.11 -0.37 18.42
C SER A 25 -13.38 -1.03 17.88
N ALA A 26 -14.04 -0.39 16.90
CA ALA A 26 -15.19 -0.94 16.20
C ALA A 26 -14.78 -1.34 14.78
N ALA A 27 -14.69 -2.66 14.55
CA ALA A 27 -14.89 -3.31 13.26
C ALA A 27 -13.84 -3.13 12.15
N ALA A 28 -12.54 -3.06 12.46
CA ALA A 28 -11.55 -3.47 11.46
C ALA A 28 -11.66 -5.00 11.32
N GLY A 29 -12.33 -5.49 10.27
CA GLY A 29 -12.30 -6.91 9.92
C GLY A 29 -10.85 -7.39 9.87
N ARG A 30 -10.60 -8.65 10.27
CA ARG A 30 -9.27 -9.24 10.12
C ARG A 30 -8.98 -9.36 8.62
N TYR A 31 -7.97 -8.64 8.15
CA TYR A 31 -7.50 -8.74 6.77
C TYR A 31 -6.41 -9.81 6.70
N ASP A 32 -6.57 -10.79 5.81
CA ASP A 32 -5.59 -11.87 5.64
C ASP A 32 -4.59 -11.59 4.50
N SER A 33 -4.86 -10.57 3.67
CA SER A 33 -4.01 -10.24 2.52
C SER A 33 -4.14 -8.78 2.08
N ILE A 34 -3.10 -8.27 1.41
CA ILE A 34 -3.09 -6.95 0.76
C ILE A 34 -2.76 -7.11 -0.72
N PHE A 35 -3.67 -6.67 -1.60
CA PHE A 35 -3.38 -6.52 -3.03
C PHE A 35 -3.30 -5.04 -3.37
N SER A 36 -2.11 -4.60 -3.78
CA SER A 36 -1.81 -3.18 -4.02
C SER A 36 -1.48 -2.91 -5.47
N PHE A 37 -1.84 -1.72 -5.94
CA PHE A 37 -1.61 -1.24 -7.30
C PHE A 37 -1.14 0.21 -7.25
N GLY A 38 -0.46 0.68 -8.29
CA GLY A 38 -0.08 2.09 -8.39
C GLY A 38 1.29 2.34 -9.01
N GLY A 39 1.93 3.41 -8.53
CA GLY A 39 3.19 3.92 -9.03
C GLY A 39 4.37 3.77 -8.06
N SER A 40 5.31 4.71 -8.15
CA SER A 40 6.54 4.73 -7.35
C SER A 40 6.33 4.77 -5.83
N SER A 41 5.26 5.42 -5.36
CA SER A 41 4.95 5.56 -3.94
C SER A 41 4.56 4.25 -3.26
N SER A 42 4.21 3.23 -4.04
CA SER A 42 3.77 1.93 -3.55
C SER A 42 4.63 0.79 -4.05
N ASP A 43 5.45 0.98 -5.10
CA ASP A 43 6.27 -0.08 -5.70
C ASP A 43 7.32 -0.65 -4.73
N THR A 44 7.18 -1.94 -4.39
CA THR A 44 8.06 -2.66 -3.48
C THR A 44 9.22 -3.39 -4.18
N GLY A 45 9.35 -3.27 -5.51
CA GLY A 45 10.48 -3.82 -6.28
C GLY A 45 10.16 -4.33 -7.68
N ASN A 46 8.93 -4.17 -8.19
CA ASN A 46 8.61 -4.57 -9.57
C ASN A 46 9.39 -3.74 -10.59
N ASN A 47 9.70 -2.47 -10.29
CA ASN A 47 10.55 -1.64 -11.17
C ASN A 47 11.90 -2.31 -11.48
N LEU A 48 12.54 -2.98 -10.52
CA LEU A 48 13.83 -3.63 -10.75
C LEU A 48 13.75 -4.81 -11.74
N ILE A 49 12.55 -5.35 -11.93
CA ILE A 49 12.28 -6.49 -12.81
C ILE A 49 11.85 -5.99 -14.20
N VAL A 50 11.02 -4.94 -14.24
CA VAL A 50 10.48 -4.40 -15.50
C VAL A 50 11.50 -3.57 -16.27
N PHE A 51 12.36 -2.84 -15.57
CA PHE A 51 13.33 -1.97 -16.23
C PHE A 51 14.69 -2.68 -16.42
N PRO A 52 15.34 -2.51 -17.59
CA PRO A 52 16.63 -3.12 -17.85
C PRO A 52 17.74 -2.62 -16.89
N PRO A 53 18.80 -3.42 -16.65
CA PRO A 53 19.90 -3.08 -15.71
C PRO A 53 20.68 -1.80 -16.05
N SER A 54 20.62 -1.36 -17.31
CA SER A 54 21.26 -0.14 -17.81
C SER A 54 20.37 1.10 -17.78
N ASP A 55 19.13 0.96 -17.32
CA ASP A 55 18.09 1.96 -17.48
C ASP A 55 17.92 2.87 -16.25
N ARG A 56 17.00 3.83 -16.39
CA ARG A 56 16.65 4.91 -15.43
C ARG A 56 16.38 4.49 -13.98
N VAL A 57 16.35 3.21 -13.62
CA VAL A 57 16.10 2.72 -12.25
C VAL A 57 17.36 2.57 -11.40
N ASN A 58 18.57 2.72 -11.96
CA ASN A 58 19.79 2.60 -11.15
C ASN A 58 19.89 3.60 -9.97
N TYR A 59 19.12 4.70 -10.00
CA TYR A 59 19.13 5.66 -8.89
C TYR A 59 18.52 5.08 -7.61
N VAL A 60 17.49 4.22 -7.67
CA VAL A 60 16.89 3.58 -6.48
C VAL A 60 17.76 2.46 -5.88
N LEU A 61 18.85 2.10 -6.56
CA LEU A 61 19.85 1.13 -6.10
C LEU A 61 21.06 1.81 -5.45
N ARG A 62 20.96 3.10 -5.13
CA ARG A 62 22.03 3.91 -4.50
C ARG A 62 21.47 4.68 -3.31
N PRO A 63 22.31 5.17 -2.38
CA PRO A 63 21.87 6.12 -1.38
C PRO A 63 21.21 7.36 -2.03
N PRO A 64 20.16 7.94 -1.42
CA PRO A 64 19.67 7.67 -0.07
C PRO A 64 18.66 6.51 0.06
N TYR A 65 18.29 5.85 -1.04
CA TYR A 65 17.21 4.87 -1.03
C TYR A 65 17.45 3.70 -0.06
N GLY A 66 16.46 3.42 0.79
CA GLY A 66 16.52 2.40 1.85
C GLY A 66 17.44 2.66 3.05
N SER A 67 18.13 3.81 3.14
CA SER A 67 19.09 4.12 4.21
C SER A 67 18.49 4.22 5.62
N THR A 68 17.26 4.72 5.80
CA THR A 68 16.69 5.02 7.13
C THR A 68 16.06 3.81 7.82
N PHE A 69 15.53 2.85 7.05
CA PHE A 69 14.85 1.67 7.60
C PHE A 69 15.55 0.35 7.25
N PHE A 70 15.95 0.17 5.99
CA PHE A 70 16.54 -1.10 5.52
C PHE A 70 18.07 -1.14 5.63
N GLY A 71 18.71 0.02 5.85
CA GLY A 71 20.16 0.19 5.89
C GLY A 71 20.88 -0.08 4.56
N ARG A 72 20.13 -0.29 3.48
CA ARG A 72 20.67 -0.58 2.13
C ARG A 72 19.65 -0.21 1.06
N PRO A 73 20.08 0.06 -0.19
CA PRO A 73 19.18 0.24 -1.31
C PRO A 73 18.30 -1.00 -1.54
N THR A 74 16.99 -0.77 -1.67
CA THR A 74 15.98 -1.83 -1.87
C THR A 74 15.33 -1.78 -3.25
N GLY A 75 15.60 -0.74 -4.05
CA GLY A 75 14.87 -0.45 -5.29
C GLY A 75 13.55 0.31 -5.09
N ARG A 76 13.16 0.60 -3.86
CA ARG A 76 11.98 1.41 -3.55
C ARG A 76 12.27 2.88 -3.76
N CYS A 77 11.29 3.66 -4.22
CA CYS A 77 11.40 5.12 -4.35
C CYS A 77 11.25 5.85 -3.00
N SER A 78 11.90 5.36 -1.95
CA SER A 78 11.93 5.91 -0.60
C SER A 78 13.29 5.67 0.04
N ASP A 79 13.70 6.54 0.96
CA ASP A 79 14.88 6.32 1.81
C ASP A 79 14.63 5.24 2.89
N GLY A 80 13.41 4.72 3.00
CA GLY A 80 13.05 3.64 3.92
C GLY A 80 11.76 2.95 3.51
N SER A 81 10.82 2.86 4.45
CA SER A 81 9.51 2.24 4.23
C SER A 81 8.62 3.06 3.30
N LEU A 82 7.67 2.38 2.67
CA LEU A 82 6.55 2.94 1.90
C LEU A 82 5.28 2.91 2.75
N VAL A 83 4.26 3.69 2.35
CA VAL A 83 2.95 3.73 3.05
C VAL A 83 2.36 2.33 3.22
N ILE A 84 2.50 1.47 2.21
CA ILE A 84 2.02 0.08 2.24
C ILE A 84 2.67 -0.77 3.35
N ASP A 85 3.92 -0.51 3.73
CA ASP A 85 4.59 -1.24 4.80
C ASP A 85 3.98 -0.92 6.16
N PHE A 86 3.64 0.36 6.39
CA PHE A 86 2.96 0.79 7.61
C PHE A 86 1.55 0.20 7.70
N ILE A 87 0.83 0.12 6.57
CA ILE A 87 -0.48 -0.54 6.51
C ILE A 87 -0.35 -2.02 6.83
N ALA A 88 0.59 -2.73 6.20
CA ALA A 88 0.83 -4.15 6.46
C ALA A 88 1.17 -4.41 7.93
N GLN A 89 2.07 -3.59 8.50
CA GLN A 89 2.45 -3.68 9.91
C GLN A 89 1.24 -3.44 10.84
N HIS A 90 0.42 -2.43 10.55
CA HIS A 90 -0.78 -2.13 11.34
C HIS A 90 -1.80 -3.27 11.30
N LEU A 91 -1.90 -3.97 10.17
CA LEU A 91 -2.78 -5.12 9.98
C LEU A 91 -2.17 -6.45 10.48
N GLY A 92 -0.93 -6.44 10.96
CA GLY A 92 -0.22 -7.66 11.38
C GLY A 92 0.13 -8.60 10.22
N LEU A 93 0.25 -8.06 9.00
CA LEU A 93 0.62 -8.78 7.78
C LEU A 93 2.11 -8.58 7.44
N PRO A 94 2.76 -9.52 6.73
CA PRO A 94 4.12 -9.32 6.25
C PRO A 94 4.20 -8.19 5.21
N PHE A 95 5.42 -7.73 4.93
CA PHE A 95 5.64 -6.80 3.81
C PHE A 95 5.16 -7.42 2.50
N VAL A 96 4.45 -6.61 1.71
CA VAL A 96 3.76 -7.07 0.50
C VAL A 96 4.78 -7.26 -0.62
N PRO A 97 5.01 -8.50 -1.10
CA PRO A 97 6.02 -8.77 -2.10
C PRO A 97 5.64 -8.19 -3.48
N PRO A 98 6.62 -7.79 -4.32
CA PRO A 98 6.36 -7.38 -5.69
C PRO A 98 5.83 -8.57 -6.50
N SER A 99 4.72 -8.38 -7.21
CA SER A 99 3.99 -9.44 -7.94
C SER A 99 4.80 -10.14 -9.03
N LEU A 100 5.87 -9.50 -9.52
CA LEU A 100 6.74 -10.06 -10.55
C LEU A 100 7.94 -10.83 -9.99
N ALA A 101 8.12 -10.89 -8.67
CA ALA A 101 9.19 -11.67 -8.06
C ALA A 101 9.03 -13.16 -8.33
N HIS A 102 10.14 -13.84 -8.60
CA HIS A 102 10.19 -15.29 -8.74
C HIS A 102 10.19 -15.96 -7.36
N ASN A 103 9.59 -17.14 -7.27
CA ASN A 103 9.57 -18.01 -6.08
C ASN A 103 8.90 -17.40 -4.82
N GLU A 104 8.02 -16.41 -4.98
CA GLU A 104 7.24 -15.85 -3.88
C GLU A 104 5.85 -16.49 -3.76
N SER A 105 5.34 -16.54 -2.52
CA SER A 105 3.95 -16.94 -2.24
C SER A 105 3.09 -15.70 -2.09
N PHE A 106 2.05 -15.58 -2.92
CA PHE A 106 1.17 -14.41 -2.93
C PHE A 106 -0.12 -14.59 -2.09
N ARG A 107 -0.16 -15.60 -1.21
CA ARG A 107 -1.35 -15.91 -0.39
C ARG A 107 -1.72 -14.79 0.58
N GLN A 108 -0.72 -14.11 1.13
CA GLN A 108 -0.91 -12.97 2.04
C GLN A 108 -0.87 -11.62 1.32
N GLY A 109 -0.98 -11.64 0.00
CA GLY A 109 -0.99 -10.44 -0.83
C GLY A 109 0.12 -10.37 -1.85
N ALA A 110 -0.05 -9.44 -2.78
CA ALA A 110 0.91 -9.11 -3.83
C ALA A 110 0.78 -7.63 -4.19
N ASN A 111 1.90 -7.01 -4.52
CA ASN A 111 1.93 -5.62 -4.95
C ASN A 111 2.26 -5.54 -6.44
N PHE A 112 1.34 -4.97 -7.22
CA PHE A 112 1.42 -4.80 -8.67
C PHE A 112 1.91 -3.42 -9.09
N ALA A 113 2.16 -2.52 -8.12
CA ALA A 113 2.65 -1.18 -8.41
C ALA A 113 4.01 -1.20 -9.12
N VAL A 114 4.21 -0.30 -10.07
CA VAL A 114 5.50 -0.13 -10.77
C VAL A 114 5.86 1.36 -10.83
N SER A 115 7.09 1.69 -10.49
CA SER A 115 7.58 3.06 -10.56
C SER A 115 7.42 3.65 -11.97
N GLY A 116 6.84 4.85 -12.06
CA GLY A 116 6.54 5.52 -13.33
C GLY A 116 5.23 5.11 -14.00
N SER A 117 4.45 4.19 -13.41
CA SER A 117 3.14 3.83 -13.94
C SER A 117 2.14 4.97 -13.91
N THR A 118 1.33 5.04 -14.97
CA THR A 118 0.24 5.99 -15.15
C THR A 118 -1.12 5.31 -15.02
N ALA A 119 -2.18 6.08 -14.76
CA ALA A 119 -3.55 5.56 -14.78
C ALA A 119 -3.96 5.03 -16.16
N LEU A 120 -3.65 5.80 -17.21
CA LEU A 120 -3.93 5.49 -18.61
C LEU A 120 -2.75 4.78 -19.29
N ASP A 121 -3.02 4.10 -20.40
CA ASP A 121 -2.02 3.32 -21.13
C ASP A 121 -1.01 4.19 -21.89
N ALA A 122 0.09 3.55 -22.28
CA ALA A 122 1.13 4.19 -23.07
C ALA A 122 0.63 4.73 -24.41
N VAL A 123 -0.43 4.14 -24.99
CA VAL A 123 -1.00 4.56 -26.29
C VAL A 123 -1.69 5.92 -26.16
N PHE A 124 -2.42 6.15 -25.07
CA PHE A 124 -3.02 7.45 -24.76
C PHE A 124 -1.96 8.57 -24.74
N PHE A 125 -0.88 8.36 -23.99
CA PHE A 125 0.19 9.36 -23.88
C PHE A 125 1.01 9.48 -25.17
N HIS A 126 1.17 8.40 -25.93
CA HIS A 126 1.82 8.48 -27.24
C HIS A 126 1.05 9.37 -28.22
N ARG A 127 -0.29 9.32 -28.18
CA ARG A 127 -1.15 10.19 -28.99
C ARG A 127 -1.11 11.64 -28.52
N LEU A 128 -1.13 11.86 -27.20
CA LEU A 128 -1.19 13.21 -26.63
C LEU A 128 0.17 13.93 -26.65
N LEU A 129 1.27 13.19 -26.45
CA LEU A 129 2.61 13.72 -26.26
C LEU A 129 3.64 12.96 -27.14
N PRO A 130 3.61 13.12 -28.48
CA PRO A 130 4.40 12.31 -29.41
C PRO A 130 5.93 12.44 -29.22
N ARG A 131 6.37 13.53 -28.59
CA ARG A 131 7.79 13.86 -28.37
C ARG A 131 8.32 13.44 -26.99
N THR A 132 7.49 12.85 -26.14
CA THR A 132 7.96 12.35 -24.84
C THR A 132 8.61 10.99 -24.98
N ARG A 133 9.60 10.70 -24.12
CA ARG A 133 10.20 9.35 -24.05
C ARG A 133 9.07 8.33 -23.83
N ARG A 134 9.08 7.27 -24.62
CA ARG A 134 8.00 6.27 -24.66
C ARG A 134 7.69 5.77 -23.24
N PRO A 135 6.49 6.01 -22.71
CA PRO A 135 6.10 5.42 -21.43
C PRO A 135 6.12 3.89 -21.57
N LEU A 136 6.66 3.21 -20.57
CA LEU A 136 6.62 1.76 -20.54
C LEU A 136 5.17 1.30 -20.38
N ASN A 137 4.88 0.09 -20.87
CA ASN A 137 3.57 -0.52 -20.72
C ASN A 137 3.46 -1.13 -19.31
N THR A 138 3.27 -0.27 -18.31
CA THR A 138 3.09 -0.65 -16.90
C THR A 138 1.86 0.00 -16.27
N SER A 139 0.93 0.50 -17.10
CA SER A 139 -0.21 1.30 -16.65
C SER A 139 -1.12 0.56 -15.67
N LEU A 140 -1.71 1.34 -14.76
CA LEU A 140 -2.64 0.87 -13.73
C LEU A 140 -3.97 0.37 -14.31
N GLY A 141 -4.48 1.04 -15.35
CA GLY A 141 -5.71 0.66 -16.05
C GLY A 141 -5.63 -0.67 -16.79
N VAL A 142 -6.72 -1.02 -17.49
CA VAL A 142 -7.13 -2.32 -18.10
C VAL A 142 -6.07 -3.07 -18.96
N GLN A 143 -4.85 -2.56 -19.10
CA GLN A 143 -3.77 -3.18 -19.87
C GLN A 143 -2.76 -3.99 -19.07
N VAL A 144 -2.35 -3.63 -17.84
CA VAL A 144 -1.15 -4.27 -17.24
C VAL A 144 -1.31 -4.71 -15.80
N GLN A 145 -1.34 -3.80 -14.82
CA GLN A 145 -1.31 -4.21 -13.40
C GLN A 145 -2.56 -5.03 -13.02
N LEU A 146 -3.74 -4.62 -13.51
CA LEU A 146 -4.96 -5.40 -13.37
C LEU A 146 -4.87 -6.75 -14.08
N ARG A 147 -4.22 -6.83 -15.26
CA ARG A 147 -4.05 -8.12 -15.96
C ARG A 147 -3.13 -9.07 -15.20
N TRP A 148 -2.05 -8.57 -14.60
CA TRP A 148 -1.20 -9.38 -13.72
C TRP A 148 -1.99 -9.92 -12.54
N PHE A 149 -2.86 -9.11 -11.93
CA PHE A 149 -3.75 -9.58 -10.88
C PHE A 149 -4.73 -10.65 -11.37
N GLU A 150 -5.39 -10.45 -12.52
CA GLU A 150 -6.27 -11.46 -13.12
C GLU A 150 -5.53 -12.78 -13.40
N SER A 151 -4.29 -12.70 -13.90
CA SER A 151 -3.44 -13.88 -14.11
C SER A 151 -3.05 -14.58 -12.80
N LEU A 152 -2.96 -13.83 -11.70
CA LEU A 152 -2.65 -14.39 -10.38
C LEU A 152 -3.86 -15.08 -9.73
N LYS A 153 -5.09 -14.62 -9.98
CA LYS A 153 -6.31 -15.13 -9.30
C LYS A 153 -6.45 -16.66 -9.25
N PRO A 154 -6.22 -17.43 -10.32
CA PRO A 154 -6.33 -18.89 -10.26
C PRO A 154 -5.41 -19.53 -9.22
N SER A 155 -4.22 -18.97 -9.02
CA SER A 155 -3.25 -19.46 -8.01
C SER A 155 -3.66 -19.16 -6.57
N LEU A 156 -4.53 -18.16 -6.37
CA LEU A 156 -5.05 -17.79 -5.05
C LEU A 156 -6.22 -18.71 -4.64
N CYS A 157 -7.07 -19.09 -5.60
CA CYS A 157 -8.28 -19.87 -5.35
C CYS A 157 -8.07 -21.40 -5.37
N GLY A 158 -6.96 -21.88 -5.92
CA GLY A 158 -6.68 -23.30 -6.13
C GLY A 158 -6.14 -24.06 -4.90
N ALA A 159 -6.05 -23.42 -3.75
CA ALA A 159 -5.50 -24.03 -2.55
C ALA A 159 -6.56 -24.14 -1.46
N THR A 160 -7.34 -25.22 -1.56
CA THR A 160 -8.02 -25.79 -0.41
C THR A 160 -7.01 -26.01 0.72
N GLN A 161 -7.36 -25.48 1.92
CA GLN A 161 -6.69 -25.81 3.18
C GLN A 161 -6.76 -27.31 3.46
#